data_AF-A0A8J2T4K1-F1
#
_entry.id   AF-A0A8J2T4K1-F1
#
_cell.length_a   1.000
_cell.length_b   1.000
_cell.length_c   1.000
_cell.angle_alpha   90.00
_cell.angle_beta   90.00
_cell.angle_gamma   90.00
#
_symmetry.space_group_name_H-M   'P 1'
#
loop_
_entity.id
_entity.type
_entity.pdbx_description
1 polymer ?
#
loop_
_entity_poly.entity_id
_entity_poly.type
_entity_poly.pdbx_seq_one_letter_code
_entity_poly.pdbx_strand_id
1 'polypeptide(L)'
;MSFNRFTEGLNEKFQQLSTAVSGKAQEISQGIPTTHRLMQEKLGQVTDISQMPQEYIELEAKIDAIKLVYNHFLQVTQVYDNESYDYPKYVNESINEFSRTVGAKLQELSRVSSAHEAHTVLSTPNPAKEPKTLNYALSRVSLVSSECLNHLGDHDDALWASYLMKYSDTQSRVAQARLHQDSLIQANFNERLRENIEGNLKKAHRVRKEVENKRLQYDVSRSNLENARPEKEAHMRVQMETAEEEFAQATEHATIVMQEVIATTDFLPLLHELAAAQYSYHQNAAQRMEEFLANFPGEEEERIDFPAQTQTPAQNGNAALPEGVGISLSEETDDRAGETAAERSAL
;
A
#
# COMPACT_ATOMS: atom_id res chain seq x y z
N MET A 1 40.39 36.40 -7.01
CA MET A 1 41.03 35.20 -6.42
C MET A 1 40.01 34.41 -5.59
N SER A 2 39.12 33.62 -6.20
CA SER A 2 38.10 32.86 -5.43
C SER A 2 37.69 31.50 -6.04
N PHE A 3 37.92 31.26 -7.34
CA PHE A 3 37.58 29.97 -7.96
C PHE A 3 38.61 28.86 -7.70
N ASN A 4 39.91 29.17 -7.67
CA ASN A 4 40.95 28.15 -7.46
C ASN A 4 40.91 27.52 -6.06
N ARG A 5 40.50 28.28 -5.03
CA ARG A 5 40.34 27.76 -3.67
C ARG A 5 39.14 26.82 -3.51
N PHE A 6 38.11 26.98 -4.33
CA PHE A 6 36.94 26.09 -4.32
C PHE A 6 37.27 24.73 -4.95
N THR A 7 38.04 24.72 -6.03
CA THR A 7 38.48 23.49 -6.71
C THR A 7 39.51 22.72 -5.89
N GLU A 8 40.42 23.42 -5.19
CA GLU A 8 41.38 22.80 -4.27
C GLU A 8 40.67 22.13 -3.08
N GLY A 9 39.69 22.80 -2.47
CA GLY A 9 38.92 22.23 -1.36
C GLY A 9 38.02 21.04 -1.73
N LEU A 10 37.59 20.94 -2.99
CA LEU A 10 36.86 19.77 -3.50
C LEU A 10 37.79 18.58 -3.73
N ASN A 11 38.98 18.83 -4.27
CA ASN A 11 39.96 17.79 -4.53
C ASN A 11 40.53 17.21 -3.22
N GLU A 12 40.79 18.07 -2.22
CA GLU A 12 41.20 17.63 -0.88
C GLU A 12 40.11 16.78 -0.20
N LYS A 13 38.84 17.19 -0.29
CA LYS A 13 37.71 16.40 0.25
C LYS A 13 37.50 15.08 -0.50
N PHE A 14 37.72 15.06 -1.81
CA PHE A 14 37.64 13.83 -2.62
C PHE A 14 38.80 12.89 -2.31
N GLN A 15 40.01 13.40 -2.11
CA GLN A 15 41.17 12.61 -1.70
C GLN A 15 41.00 12.05 -0.29
N GLN A 16 40.46 12.84 0.65
CA GLN A 16 40.11 12.40 2.00
C GLN A 16 38.99 11.36 2.00
N LEU A 17 37.97 11.50 1.14
CA LEU A 17 36.95 10.47 0.92
C LEU A 17 37.56 9.21 0.30
N SER A 18 38.45 9.32 -0.69
CA SER A 18 39.09 8.16 -1.31
C SER A 18 40.00 7.41 -0.33
N THR A 19 40.70 8.11 0.56
CA THR A 19 41.55 7.49 1.59
C THR A 19 40.73 6.92 2.74
N ALA A 20 39.63 7.58 3.14
CA ALA A 20 38.68 7.02 4.10
C ALA A 20 37.96 5.79 3.55
N VAL A 21 37.60 5.78 2.26
CA VAL A 21 37.00 4.63 1.57
C VAL A 21 38.04 3.54 1.32
N SER A 22 39.29 3.86 1.02
CA SER A 22 40.35 2.86 0.84
C SER A 22 40.75 2.19 2.17
N GLY A 23 40.78 2.94 3.27
CA GLY A 23 40.98 2.37 4.61
C GLY A 23 39.83 1.46 5.04
N LYS A 24 38.58 1.87 4.80
CA LYS A 24 37.40 1.02 5.04
C LYS A 24 37.30 -0.15 4.06
N ALA A 25 37.75 0.00 2.82
CA ALA A 25 37.78 -1.08 1.83
C ALA A 25 38.81 -2.16 2.19
N GLN A 26 39.92 -1.78 2.85
CA GLN A 26 40.90 -2.73 3.38
C GLN A 26 40.36 -3.52 4.59
N GLU A 27 39.53 -2.88 5.43
CA GLU A 27 38.78 -3.55 6.51
C GLU A 27 37.61 -4.40 5.98
N ILE A 28 36.93 -3.98 4.91
CA ILE A 28 35.89 -4.74 4.21
C ILE A 28 36.49 -5.92 3.41
N SER A 29 37.75 -5.81 2.97
CA SER A 29 38.50 -6.89 2.31
C SER A 29 38.91 -7.99 3.28
N GLN A 30 38.99 -7.71 4.58
CA GLN A 30 38.99 -8.74 5.63
C GLN A 30 37.55 -9.02 6.06
N GLY A 31 36.67 -9.24 5.07
CA GLY A 31 35.28 -9.58 5.28
C GLY A 31 35.17 -10.77 6.23
N ILE A 32 34.27 -10.64 7.21
CA ILE A 32 33.92 -11.70 8.16
C ILE A 32 33.83 -13.03 7.39
N PRO A 33 34.50 -14.11 7.83
CA PRO A 33 34.60 -15.36 7.06
C PRO A 33 33.25 -15.94 6.61
N THR A 34 32.17 -15.63 7.33
CA THR A 34 30.79 -15.97 6.94
C THR A 34 30.30 -15.21 5.69
N THR A 35 30.68 -13.95 5.50
CA THR A 35 30.37 -13.17 4.28
C THR A 35 31.08 -13.76 3.06
N HIS A 36 32.32 -14.22 3.21
CA HIS A 36 33.07 -14.87 2.14
C HIS A 36 32.43 -16.21 1.75
N ARG A 37 32.03 -17.03 2.73
CA ARG A 37 31.33 -18.30 2.50
C ARG A 37 30.00 -18.10 1.77
N LEU A 38 29.19 -17.13 2.20
CA LEU A 38 27.92 -16.79 1.54
C LEU A 38 28.14 -16.41 0.06
N MET A 39 29.19 -15.65 -0.26
CA MET A 39 29.52 -15.31 -1.65
C MET A 39 29.94 -16.53 -2.46
N GLN A 40 30.73 -17.44 -1.89
CA GLN A 40 31.16 -18.68 -2.57
C GLN A 40 29.98 -19.63 -2.85
N GLU A 41 29.03 -19.73 -1.93
CA GLU A 41 27.80 -20.51 -2.12
C GLU A 41 26.91 -19.92 -3.21
N LYS A 42 26.68 -18.59 -3.18
CA LYS A 42 25.90 -17.90 -4.21
C LYS A 42 26.53 -17.99 -5.61
N LEU A 43 27.85 -18.15 -5.68
CA LEU A 43 28.60 -18.32 -6.93
C LEU A 43 28.75 -19.80 -7.36
N GLY A 44 28.17 -20.74 -6.60
CA GLY A 44 28.17 -22.17 -6.92
C GLY A 44 29.51 -22.88 -6.73
N GLN A 45 30.45 -22.28 -5.98
CA GLN A 45 31.79 -22.83 -5.76
C GLN A 45 31.85 -23.84 -4.59
N VAL A 46 30.76 -23.99 -3.83
CA VAL A 46 30.67 -24.82 -2.63
C VAL A 46 29.49 -25.79 -2.75
N THR A 47 29.73 -27.08 -2.54
CA THR A 47 28.72 -28.15 -2.63
C THR A 47 28.36 -28.78 -1.29
N ASP A 48 29.18 -28.62 -0.25
CA ASP A 48 28.87 -29.08 1.12
C ASP A 48 28.18 -27.95 1.90
N ILE A 49 26.86 -27.87 1.74
CA ILE A 49 26.00 -26.91 2.44
C ILE A 49 25.15 -27.69 3.44
N SER A 50 25.23 -27.32 4.72
CA SER A 50 24.41 -27.95 5.76
C SER A 50 22.92 -27.79 5.45
N GLN A 51 22.19 -28.90 5.48
CA GLN A 51 20.76 -28.94 5.20
C GLN A 51 19.96 -28.59 6.46
N MET A 52 18.83 -27.92 6.27
CA MET A 52 17.88 -27.64 7.34
C MET A 52 16.81 -28.75 7.41
N PRO A 53 16.22 -29.00 8.60
CA PRO A 53 15.12 -29.96 8.72
C PRO A 53 13.94 -29.61 7.80
N GLN A 54 13.25 -30.62 7.28
CA GLN A 54 12.12 -30.43 6.37
C GLN A 54 11.01 -29.56 6.99
N GLU A 55 10.71 -29.76 8.27
CA GLU A 55 9.73 -28.96 9.02
C GLU A 55 10.09 -27.46 9.01
N TYR A 56 11.37 -27.13 9.19
CA TYR A 56 11.83 -25.74 9.15
C TYR A 56 11.57 -25.10 7.79
N ILE A 57 11.90 -25.81 6.70
CA ILE A 57 11.72 -25.34 5.33
C ILE A 57 10.23 -25.08 5.02
N GLU A 58 9.35 -25.97 5.47
CA GLU A 58 7.91 -25.81 5.30
C GLU A 58 7.36 -24.59 6.05
N LEU A 59 7.87 -24.33 7.27
CA LEU A 59 7.53 -23.14 8.03
C LEU A 59 8.01 -21.85 7.34
N GLU A 60 9.22 -21.84 6.79
CA GLU A 60 9.72 -20.70 6.01
C GLU A 60 8.82 -20.40 4.81
N ALA A 61 8.50 -21.42 4.02
CA ALA A 61 7.64 -21.27 2.85
C ALA A 61 6.26 -20.74 3.22
N LYS A 62 5.68 -21.23 4.33
CA LYS A 62 4.38 -20.75 4.82
C LYS A 62 4.43 -19.29 5.28
N ILE A 63 5.48 -18.89 6.00
CA ILE A 63 5.67 -17.50 6.45
C ILE A 63 5.87 -16.56 5.26
N ASP A 64 6.65 -16.98 4.26
CA ASP A 64 6.87 -16.19 3.05
C ASP A 64 5.58 -16.03 2.24
N ALA A 65 4.77 -17.09 2.13
CA ALA A 65 3.44 -17.02 1.50
C ALA A 65 2.51 -16.05 2.25
N ILE A 66 2.45 -16.13 3.59
CA ILE A 66 1.65 -15.21 4.42
C ILE A 66 2.10 -13.76 4.20
N LYS A 67 3.42 -13.51 4.25
CA LYS A 67 3.98 -12.18 4.03
C LYS A 67 3.64 -11.66 2.64
N LEU A 68 3.69 -12.51 1.63
CA LEU A 68 3.36 -12.15 0.25
C LEU A 68 1.89 -11.73 0.13
N VAL A 69 0.97 -12.50 0.71
CA VAL A 69 -0.46 -12.16 0.75
C VAL A 69 -0.67 -10.78 1.39
N TYR A 70 -0.05 -10.53 2.54
CA TYR A 70 -0.22 -9.26 3.26
C TYR A 70 0.29 -8.08 2.45
N ASN A 71 1.45 -8.21 1.79
CA ASN A 71 2.00 -7.16 0.94
C ASN A 71 1.17 -6.92 -0.32
N HIS A 72 0.66 -7.97 -0.98
CA HIS A 72 -0.18 -7.82 -2.16
C HIS A 72 -1.47 -7.07 -1.85
N PHE A 73 -2.15 -7.40 -0.74
CA PHE A 73 -3.33 -6.66 -0.33
C PHE A 73 -2.99 -5.21 0.01
N LEU A 74 -1.96 -4.98 0.83
CA LEU A 74 -1.58 -3.63 1.26
C LEU A 74 -1.15 -2.74 0.08
N GLN A 75 -0.51 -3.30 -0.95
CA GLN A 75 -0.12 -2.57 -2.15
C GLN A 75 -1.32 -1.93 -2.86
N VAL A 76 -2.48 -2.59 -2.83
CA VAL A 76 -3.72 -2.09 -3.42
C VAL A 76 -4.48 -1.24 -2.42
N THR A 77 -4.70 -1.74 -1.21
CA THR A 77 -5.59 -1.10 -0.23
C THR A 77 -4.98 0.13 0.44
N GLN A 78 -3.66 0.38 0.34
CA GLN A 78 -3.06 1.65 0.74
C GLN A 78 -3.65 2.86 0.00
N VAL A 79 -4.31 2.64 -1.14
CA VAL A 79 -5.05 3.69 -1.85
C VAL A 79 -6.07 4.38 -0.94
N TYR A 80 -6.71 3.62 -0.03
CA TYR A 80 -7.69 4.14 0.93
C TYR A 80 -7.07 5.08 1.95
N ASP A 81 -5.75 5.09 2.15
CA ASP A 81 -5.06 6.04 3.03
C ASP A 81 -4.99 7.46 2.42
N ASN A 82 -5.19 7.57 1.11
CA ASN A 82 -5.20 8.84 0.39
C ASN A 82 -6.61 9.22 -0.02
N GLU A 83 -7.24 10.13 0.72
CA GLU A 83 -8.59 10.62 0.45
C GLU A 83 -8.85 10.97 -1.03
N SER A 84 -7.85 11.49 -1.75
CA SER A 84 -7.99 11.99 -3.13
C SER A 84 -7.85 10.92 -4.23
N TYR A 85 -7.94 9.63 -3.93
CA TYR A 85 -7.68 8.57 -4.92
C TYR A 85 -8.64 8.54 -6.12
N ASP A 86 -9.88 8.98 -5.95
CA ASP A 86 -10.90 9.08 -7.01
C ASP A 86 -11.16 10.52 -7.44
N TYR A 87 -10.43 11.48 -6.87
CA TYR A 87 -10.65 12.89 -7.13
C TYR A 87 -10.19 13.27 -8.55
N PRO A 88 -10.99 14.00 -9.34
CA PRO A 88 -10.60 14.35 -10.70
C PRO A 88 -9.36 15.25 -10.74
N LYS A 89 -8.33 14.85 -11.51
CA LYS A 89 -7.02 15.52 -11.55
C LYS A 89 -7.01 16.90 -12.21
N TYR A 90 -8.03 17.23 -13.00
CA TYR A 90 -8.11 18.47 -13.78
C TYR A 90 -9.20 19.44 -13.29
N VAL A 91 -9.76 19.20 -12.12
CA VAL A 91 -10.69 20.16 -11.52
C VAL A 91 -9.85 21.30 -10.94
N ASN A 92 -9.83 22.44 -11.63
CA ASN A 92 -9.40 23.70 -11.05
C ASN A 92 -10.43 24.10 -10.01
N GLU A 93 -10.34 23.52 -8.81
CA GLU A 93 -11.11 23.97 -7.65
C GLU A 93 -10.85 25.47 -7.48
N SER A 94 -11.91 26.25 -7.57
CA SER A 94 -11.82 27.70 -7.69
C SER A 94 -11.01 28.27 -6.54
N ILE A 95 -9.79 28.74 -6.84
CA ILE A 95 -8.99 29.64 -6.01
C ILE A 95 -9.83 30.87 -5.58
N ASN A 96 -10.88 31.19 -6.34
CA ASN A 96 -11.91 32.18 -6.04
C ASN A 96 -12.79 31.85 -4.82
N GLU A 97 -12.95 30.59 -4.45
CA GLU A 97 -13.82 30.18 -3.34
C GLU A 97 -13.05 30.07 -2.02
N PHE A 98 -11.82 29.56 -2.06
CA PHE A 98 -10.89 29.68 -0.94
C PHE A 98 -10.62 31.17 -0.61
N SER A 99 -10.45 32.03 -1.63
CA SER A 99 -10.28 33.47 -1.41
C SER A 99 -11.54 34.17 -0.89
N ARG A 100 -12.75 33.70 -1.25
CA ARG A 100 -14.02 34.18 -0.68
C ARG A 100 -14.18 33.78 0.78
N THR A 101 -13.89 32.53 1.15
CA THR A 101 -14.04 32.04 2.54
C THR A 101 -12.98 32.65 3.47
N VAL A 102 -11.72 32.72 3.02
CA VAL A 102 -10.64 33.40 3.77
C VAL A 102 -10.88 34.92 3.80
N GLY A 103 -11.37 35.50 2.71
CA GLY A 103 -11.76 36.90 2.62
C GLY A 103 -12.91 37.25 3.55
N ALA A 104 -13.93 36.40 3.67
CA ALA A 104 -15.06 36.57 4.58
C ALA A 104 -14.61 36.52 6.05
N LYS A 105 -13.77 35.55 6.45
CA LYS A 105 -13.20 35.49 7.81
C LYS A 105 -12.31 36.69 8.11
N LEU A 106 -11.49 37.13 7.15
CA LEU A 106 -10.65 38.33 7.32
C LEU A 106 -11.50 39.60 7.42
N GLN A 107 -12.59 39.68 6.65
CA GLN A 107 -13.53 40.80 6.69
C GLN A 107 -14.34 40.81 8.00
N GLU A 108 -14.73 39.65 8.52
CA GLU A 108 -15.33 39.54 9.86
C GLU A 108 -14.34 39.92 10.96
N LEU A 109 -13.10 39.43 10.92
CA LEU A 109 -12.05 39.84 11.86
C LEU A 109 -11.74 41.34 11.77
N SER A 110 -11.84 41.96 10.58
CA SER A 110 -11.66 43.40 10.39
C SER A 110 -12.80 44.26 10.93
N ARG A 111 -13.98 43.66 11.18
CA ARG A 111 -15.17 44.32 11.74
C ARG A 111 -15.30 44.15 13.25
N VAL A 112 -14.52 43.24 13.82
CA VAL A 112 -14.49 42.99 15.26
C VAL A 112 -13.60 44.04 15.95
N SER A 113 -14.16 44.71 16.96
CA SER A 113 -13.46 45.78 17.72
C SER A 113 -12.97 45.34 19.10
N SER A 114 -13.24 44.08 19.50
CA SER A 114 -12.87 43.54 20.81
C SER A 114 -12.13 42.21 20.72
N ALA A 115 -11.16 42.01 21.61
CA ALA A 115 -10.36 40.77 21.67
C ALA A 115 -11.19 39.51 21.99
N HIS A 116 -12.34 39.68 22.63
CA HIS A 116 -13.23 38.58 22.99
C HIS A 116 -14.03 38.06 21.79
N GLU A 117 -14.54 38.96 20.94
CA GLU A 117 -15.21 38.60 19.69
C GLU A 117 -14.23 38.03 18.65
N ALA A 118 -12.98 38.50 18.66
CA ALA A 118 -11.94 37.97 17.77
C ALA A 118 -11.61 36.53 18.15
N HIS A 119 -11.61 36.22 19.45
CA HIS A 119 -11.46 34.85 19.93
C HIS A 119 -12.66 33.98 19.51
N THR A 120 -13.89 34.50 19.50
CA THR A 120 -15.06 33.77 19.00
C THR A 120 -14.94 33.45 17.50
N VAL A 121 -14.58 34.43 16.67
CA VAL A 121 -14.40 34.23 15.22
C VAL A 121 -13.25 33.25 14.92
N LEU A 122 -12.15 33.32 15.68
CA LEU A 122 -11.00 32.39 15.56
C LEU A 122 -11.25 31.01 16.16
N SER A 123 -12.16 30.89 17.14
CA SER A 123 -12.58 29.61 17.75
C SER A 123 -13.67 28.91 16.95
N THR A 124 -14.32 29.60 16.02
CA THR A 124 -15.22 28.97 15.05
C THR A 124 -14.41 27.90 14.30
N PRO A 125 -14.85 26.63 14.29
CA PRO A 125 -14.12 25.57 13.62
C PRO A 125 -13.68 26.03 12.23
N ASN A 126 -12.42 25.78 11.89
CA ASN A 126 -11.98 25.94 10.52
C ASN A 126 -13.00 25.21 9.64
N PRO A 127 -13.52 25.79 8.52
CA PRO A 127 -14.40 25.03 7.65
C PRO A 127 -13.69 23.71 7.40
N ALA A 128 -14.36 22.61 7.78
CA ALA A 128 -13.78 21.28 7.70
C ALA A 128 -13.17 21.16 6.31
N LYS A 129 -11.89 20.75 6.26
CA LYS A 129 -11.18 20.58 4.99
C LYS A 129 -12.12 19.82 4.06
N GLU A 130 -12.50 20.47 2.96
CA GLU A 130 -13.50 19.93 2.06
C GLU A 130 -13.05 18.53 1.60
N PRO A 131 -13.91 17.50 1.71
CA PRO A 131 -13.56 16.16 1.29
C PRO A 131 -13.14 16.13 -0.17
N LYS A 132 -11.92 15.69 -0.43
CA LYS A 132 -11.40 15.50 -1.77
C LYS A 132 -11.81 14.14 -2.30
N THR A 133 -13.12 13.97 -2.51
CA THR A 133 -13.69 12.76 -3.14
C THR A 133 -14.46 13.13 -4.40
N LEU A 134 -14.60 12.19 -5.34
CA LEU A 134 -15.42 12.39 -6.53
C LEU A 134 -16.87 12.79 -6.19
N ASN A 135 -17.49 12.07 -5.25
CA ASN A 135 -18.88 12.33 -4.83
C ASN A 135 -19.02 13.74 -4.25
N TYR A 136 -18.04 14.21 -3.49
CA TYR A 136 -18.05 15.58 -2.99
C TYR A 136 -17.90 16.60 -4.13
N ALA A 137 -17.03 16.37 -5.10
CA ALA A 137 -16.93 17.23 -6.28
C ALA A 137 -18.26 17.33 -7.06
N LEU A 138 -18.97 16.20 -7.21
CA LEU A 138 -20.31 16.15 -7.80
C LEU A 138 -21.34 16.93 -6.98
N SER A 139 -21.28 16.83 -5.65
CA SER A 139 -22.12 17.63 -4.76
C SER A 139 -21.90 19.13 -4.96
N ARG A 140 -20.63 19.55 -4.95
CA ARG A 140 -20.21 20.94 -5.12
C ARG A 140 -20.66 21.54 -6.45
N VAL A 141 -20.39 20.88 -7.58
CA VAL A 141 -20.77 21.41 -8.90
C VAL A 141 -22.30 21.53 -9.03
N SER A 142 -23.04 20.60 -8.43
CA SER A 142 -24.51 20.61 -8.45
C SER A 142 -25.08 21.76 -7.62
N LEU A 143 -24.49 22.03 -6.45
CA LEU A 143 -24.87 23.16 -5.60
C LEU A 143 -24.64 24.50 -6.33
N VAL A 144 -23.44 24.70 -6.89
CA VAL A 144 -23.11 25.93 -7.63
C VAL A 144 -24.03 26.10 -8.83
N SER A 145 -24.32 25.02 -9.56
CA SER A 145 -25.23 25.07 -10.71
C SER A 145 -26.67 25.43 -10.29
N SER A 146 -27.13 24.93 -9.14
CA SER A 146 -28.43 25.31 -8.59
C SER A 146 -28.49 26.81 -8.25
N GLU A 147 -27.44 27.36 -7.67
CA GLU A 147 -27.37 28.79 -7.33
C GLU A 147 -27.37 29.67 -8.60
N CYS A 148 -26.67 29.24 -9.65
CA CYS A 148 -26.69 29.94 -10.94
C CYS A 148 -28.10 30.00 -11.55
N LEU A 149 -28.86 28.90 -11.49
CA LEU A 149 -30.21 28.83 -12.07
C LEU A 149 -31.26 29.56 -11.23
N ASN A 150 -31.11 29.61 -9.90
CA ASN A 150 -32.02 30.34 -9.01
C ASN A 150 -32.14 31.84 -9.36
N HIS A 151 -31.16 32.41 -10.08
CA HIS A 151 -31.15 33.82 -10.48
C HIS A 151 -31.88 34.11 -11.81
N LEU A 152 -32.30 33.09 -12.57
CA LEU A 152 -32.85 33.25 -13.92
C LEU A 152 -34.38 33.42 -13.96
N GLY A 153 -35.11 32.98 -12.94
CA GLY A 153 -36.51 33.36 -12.70
C GLY A 153 -37.59 32.63 -13.50
N ASP A 154 -37.25 31.73 -14.43
CA ASP A 154 -38.21 30.89 -15.16
C ASP A 154 -38.61 29.64 -14.34
N HIS A 155 -39.83 29.13 -14.58
CA HIS A 155 -40.39 27.98 -13.83
C HIS A 155 -39.57 26.69 -14.03
N ASP A 156 -39.12 26.44 -15.27
CA ASP A 156 -38.33 25.25 -15.59
C ASP A 156 -36.92 25.34 -14.96
N ASP A 157 -36.32 26.54 -14.94
CA ASP A 157 -35.05 26.79 -14.27
C ASP A 157 -35.13 26.57 -12.75
N ALA A 158 -36.25 26.96 -12.12
CA ALA A 158 -36.50 26.71 -10.71
C ALA A 158 -36.64 25.20 -10.39
N LEU A 159 -37.22 24.42 -11.31
CA LEU A 159 -37.29 22.97 -11.18
C LEU A 159 -35.88 22.35 -11.23
N TRP A 160 -35.08 22.73 -12.24
CA TRP A 160 -33.70 22.26 -12.38
C TRP A 160 -32.86 22.60 -11.15
N ALA A 161 -32.95 23.84 -10.66
CA ALA A 161 -32.26 24.29 -9.45
C ALA A 161 -32.64 23.42 -8.24
N SER A 162 -33.93 23.15 -8.04
CA SER A 162 -34.40 22.30 -6.94
C SER A 162 -33.80 20.88 -7.00
N TYR A 163 -33.75 20.26 -8.18
CA TYR A 163 -33.21 18.91 -8.33
C TYR A 163 -31.68 18.85 -8.22
N LEU A 164 -30.97 19.85 -8.74
CA LEU A 164 -29.53 19.99 -8.55
C LEU A 164 -29.17 20.14 -7.07
N MET A 165 -29.98 20.87 -6.29
CA MET A 165 -29.82 20.98 -4.84
C MET A 165 -30.05 19.64 -4.14
N LYS A 166 -31.08 18.86 -4.52
CA LYS A 166 -31.32 17.51 -3.97
C LYS A 166 -30.21 16.52 -4.34
N TYR A 167 -29.74 16.57 -5.58
CA TYR A 167 -28.63 15.73 -6.04
C TYR A 167 -27.34 16.09 -5.31
N SER A 168 -27.11 17.39 -5.06
CA SER A 168 -26.00 17.86 -4.23
C SER A 168 -26.01 17.25 -2.82
N ASP A 169 -27.15 17.29 -2.12
CA ASP A 169 -27.29 16.68 -0.79
C ASP A 169 -27.05 15.16 -0.83
N THR A 170 -27.62 14.49 -1.85
CA THR A 170 -27.45 13.04 -2.05
C THR A 170 -25.97 12.69 -2.20
N GLN A 171 -25.25 13.39 -3.09
CA GLN A 171 -23.83 13.17 -3.35
C GLN A 171 -22.95 13.50 -2.14
N SER A 172 -23.31 14.52 -1.35
CA SER A 172 -22.61 14.84 -0.09
C SER A 172 -22.70 13.68 0.91
N ARG A 173 -23.88 13.04 1.03
CA ARG A 173 -24.05 11.86 1.89
C ARG A 173 -23.30 10.63 1.37
N VAL A 174 -23.25 10.42 0.05
CA VAL A 174 -22.43 9.36 -0.55
C VAL A 174 -20.95 9.61 -0.28
N ALA A 175 -20.48 10.86 -0.37
CA ALA A 175 -19.11 11.23 -0.02
C ALA A 175 -18.79 10.92 1.45
N GLN A 176 -19.71 11.22 2.37
CA GLN A 176 -19.54 10.89 3.79
C GLN A 176 -19.46 9.38 4.04
N ALA A 177 -20.33 8.59 3.38
CA ALA A 177 -20.28 7.12 3.47
C ALA A 177 -18.95 6.56 2.93
N ARG A 178 -18.41 7.16 1.86
CA ARG A 178 -17.09 6.80 1.30
C ARG A 178 -15.98 7.08 2.30
N LEU A 179 -15.95 8.27 2.91
CA LEU A 179 -14.96 8.59 3.95
C LEU A 179 -15.03 7.62 5.14
N HIS A 180 -16.24 7.18 5.51
CA HIS A 180 -16.42 6.19 6.57
C HIS A 180 -15.83 4.83 6.19
N GLN A 181 -16.07 4.33 4.97
CA GLN A 181 -15.44 3.11 4.47
C GLN A 181 -13.92 3.22 4.54
N ASP A 182 -13.36 4.31 4.01
CA ASP A 182 -11.90 4.48 3.99
C ASP A 182 -11.34 4.45 5.41
N SER A 183 -11.98 5.14 6.37
CA SER A 183 -11.57 5.12 7.78
C SER A 183 -11.61 3.70 8.38
N LEU A 184 -12.63 2.90 8.07
CA LEU A 184 -12.72 1.52 8.54
C LEU A 184 -11.63 0.65 7.92
N ILE A 185 -11.38 0.77 6.62
CA ILE A 185 -10.34 0.00 5.92
C ILE A 185 -8.95 0.40 6.42
N GLN A 186 -8.69 1.68 6.64
CA GLN A 186 -7.44 2.17 7.22
C GLN A 186 -7.17 1.52 8.59
N ALA A 187 -8.11 1.65 9.53
CA ALA A 187 -7.93 1.23 10.91
C ALA A 187 -8.01 -0.29 11.12
N ASN A 188 -8.97 -0.96 10.48
CA ASN A 188 -9.26 -2.36 10.74
C ASN A 188 -8.54 -3.32 9.80
N PHE A 189 -8.07 -2.84 8.63
CA PHE A 189 -7.39 -3.68 7.64
C PHE A 189 -5.94 -3.24 7.41
N ASN A 190 -5.70 -2.04 6.86
CA ASN A 190 -4.36 -1.60 6.47
C ASN A 190 -3.39 -1.52 7.66
N GLU A 191 -3.80 -0.90 8.76
CA GLU A 191 -2.99 -0.81 9.98
C GLU A 191 -2.69 -2.20 10.55
N ARG A 192 -3.68 -3.10 10.59
CA ARG A 192 -3.50 -4.47 11.07
C ARG A 192 -2.53 -5.29 10.21
N LEU A 193 -2.55 -5.12 8.89
CA LEU A 193 -1.57 -5.75 8.02
C LEU A 193 -0.16 -5.21 8.29
N ARG A 194 0.00 -3.89 8.45
CA ARG A 194 1.30 -3.26 8.78
C ARG A 194 1.85 -3.74 10.13
N GLU A 195 1.00 -3.77 11.16
CA GLU A 195 1.36 -4.26 12.49
C GLU A 195 1.86 -5.71 12.44
N ASN A 196 1.19 -6.58 11.69
CA ASN A 196 1.62 -7.98 11.55
C ASN A 196 2.93 -8.12 10.75
N ILE A 197 3.12 -7.32 9.70
CA ILE A 197 4.36 -7.30 8.92
C ILE A 197 5.55 -6.85 9.78
N GLU A 198 5.40 -5.71 10.46
CA GLU A 198 6.48 -5.10 11.25
C GLU A 198 6.68 -5.77 12.62
N GLY A 199 5.66 -6.47 13.13
CA GLY A 199 5.69 -7.25 14.35
C GLY A 199 6.07 -8.72 14.11
N ASN A 200 5.05 -9.56 13.93
CA ASN A 200 5.20 -11.02 13.94
C ASN A 200 6.07 -11.54 12.77
N LEU A 201 5.84 -11.04 11.55
CA LEU A 201 6.61 -11.50 10.39
C LEU A 201 8.07 -11.02 10.43
N LYS A 202 8.33 -9.85 11.02
CA LYS A 202 9.70 -9.36 11.25
C LYS A 202 10.44 -10.19 12.30
N LYS A 203 9.76 -10.66 13.35
CA LYS A 203 10.33 -11.60 14.33
C LYS A 203 10.74 -12.91 13.65
N ALA A 204 9.87 -13.51 12.85
CA ALA A 204 10.18 -14.69 12.07
C ALA A 204 11.40 -14.49 11.14
N HIS A 205 11.46 -13.34 10.44
CA HIS A 205 12.60 -13.03 9.59
C HIS A 205 13.92 -12.91 10.36
N ARG A 206 13.88 -12.36 11.59
CA ARG A 206 15.07 -12.23 12.45
C ARG A 206 15.64 -13.59 12.84
N VAL A 207 14.80 -14.52 13.30
CA VAL A 207 15.27 -15.86 13.69
C VAL A 207 15.75 -16.67 12.50
N ARG A 208 15.15 -16.51 11.32
CA ARG A 208 15.65 -17.11 10.07
C ARG A 208 17.04 -16.61 9.70
N LYS A 209 17.27 -15.30 9.81
CA LYS A 209 18.59 -14.71 9.58
C LYS A 209 19.64 -15.21 10.57
N GLU A 210 19.23 -15.48 11.81
CA GLU A 210 20.11 -16.06 12.83
C GLU A 210 20.47 -17.50 12.51
N VAL A 211 19.50 -18.34 12.12
CA VAL A 211 19.74 -19.72 11.66
C VAL A 211 20.73 -19.74 10.50
N GLU A 212 20.52 -18.91 9.47
CA GLU A 212 21.42 -18.85 8.31
C GLU A 212 22.84 -18.43 8.72
N ASN A 213 22.98 -17.50 9.66
CA ASN A 213 24.28 -17.10 10.18
C ASN A 213 24.97 -18.26 10.93
N LYS A 214 24.24 -18.97 11.80
CA LYS A 214 24.77 -20.12 12.53
C LYS A 214 25.13 -21.29 11.60
N ARG A 215 24.32 -21.52 10.55
CA ARG A 215 24.63 -22.49 9.49
C ARG A 215 25.95 -22.16 8.80
N LEU A 216 26.12 -20.90 8.36
CA LEU A 216 27.36 -20.43 7.74
C LEU A 216 28.57 -20.57 8.68
N GLN A 217 28.41 -20.28 9.98
CA GLN A 217 29.48 -20.46 10.97
C GLN A 217 29.87 -21.93 11.13
N TYR A 218 28.88 -22.83 11.18
CA TYR A 218 29.11 -24.26 11.23
C TYR A 218 29.83 -24.78 9.96
N ASP A 219 29.36 -24.39 8.78
CA ASP A 219 29.96 -24.74 7.49
C ASP A 219 31.43 -24.27 7.39
N VAL A 220 31.72 -23.06 7.88
CA VAL A 220 33.09 -22.52 7.97
C VAL A 220 33.94 -23.31 8.95
N SER A 221 33.43 -23.61 10.15
CA SER A 221 34.16 -24.37 11.17
C SER A 221 34.46 -25.79 10.72
N ARG A 222 33.53 -26.44 10.01
CA ARG A 222 33.75 -27.74 9.37
C ARG A 222 34.87 -27.67 8.34
N SER A 223 34.80 -26.70 7.41
CA SER A 223 35.85 -26.48 6.41
C SER A 223 37.22 -26.18 7.04
N ASN A 224 37.26 -25.44 8.14
CA ASN A 224 38.50 -25.14 8.87
C ASN A 224 39.10 -26.38 9.53
N LEU A 225 38.26 -27.28 10.06
CA LEU A 225 38.68 -28.54 10.64
C LEU A 225 39.27 -29.49 9.59
N GLU A 226 38.64 -29.59 8.41
CA GLU A 226 39.14 -30.41 7.29
C GLU A 226 40.54 -29.98 6.83
N ASN A 227 40.84 -28.70 6.91
CA ASN A 227 42.13 -28.12 6.51
C ASN A 227 43.09 -27.88 7.70
N ALA A 228 42.76 -28.38 8.90
CA ALA A 228 43.54 -28.12 10.10
C ALA A 228 44.86 -28.88 10.12
N ARG A 229 45.91 -28.24 10.66
CA ARG A 229 47.16 -28.94 11.01
C ARG A 229 46.95 -29.78 12.27
N PRO A 230 47.67 -30.90 12.45
CA PRO A 230 47.50 -31.80 13.61
C PRO A 230 47.55 -31.10 14.98
N GLU A 231 48.42 -30.10 15.10
CA GLU A 231 48.59 -29.30 16.33
C GLU A 231 47.35 -28.46 16.72
N LYS A 232 46.51 -28.09 15.74
CA LYS A 232 45.30 -27.28 15.95
C LYS A 232 44.00 -28.08 15.82
N GLU A 233 44.09 -29.34 15.42
CA GLU A 233 42.94 -30.19 15.12
C GLU A 233 41.98 -30.31 16.32
N ALA A 234 42.51 -30.57 17.52
CA ALA A 234 41.70 -30.68 18.73
C ALA A 234 40.91 -29.39 19.02
N HIS A 235 41.53 -28.23 18.83
CA HIS A 235 40.87 -26.94 19.05
C HIS A 235 39.81 -26.64 17.99
N MET A 236 40.10 -26.92 16.71
CA MET A 236 39.14 -26.74 15.62
C MET A 236 37.95 -27.70 15.73
N ARG A 237 38.17 -28.90 16.27
CA ARG A 237 37.09 -29.87 16.53
C ARG A 237 36.10 -29.33 17.56
N VAL A 238 36.60 -28.78 18.67
CA VAL A 238 35.74 -28.14 19.69
C VAL A 238 34.97 -26.95 19.10
N GLN A 239 35.60 -26.12 18.26
CA GLN A 239 34.89 -25.01 17.61
C GLN A 239 33.78 -25.48 16.67
N MET A 240 34.03 -26.56 15.91
CA MET A 240 33.04 -27.14 15.01
C MET A 240 31.86 -27.75 15.80
N GLU A 241 32.14 -28.52 16.85
CA GLU A 241 31.10 -29.08 17.75
C GLU A 241 30.27 -27.98 18.41
N THR A 242 30.89 -26.89 18.86
CA THR A 242 30.19 -25.73 19.42
C THR A 242 29.29 -25.06 18.38
N ALA A 243 29.79 -24.85 17.16
CA ALA A 243 29.01 -24.25 16.08
C ALA A 243 27.85 -25.15 15.62
N GLU A 244 28.02 -26.47 15.68
CA GLU A 244 26.96 -27.45 15.41
C GLU A 244 25.83 -27.33 16.43
N GLU A 245 26.17 -27.30 17.71
CA GLU A 245 25.20 -27.13 18.79
C GLU A 245 24.44 -25.80 18.68
N GLU A 246 25.16 -24.69 18.41
CA GLU A 246 24.54 -23.38 18.22
C GLU A 246 23.61 -23.34 16.99
N PHE A 247 23.97 -24.03 15.90
CA PHE A 247 23.11 -24.16 14.73
C PHE A 247 21.85 -24.98 15.04
N ALA A 248 22.00 -26.09 15.75
CA ALA A 248 20.86 -26.92 16.18
C ALA A 248 19.90 -26.12 17.09
N GLN A 249 20.44 -25.43 18.10
CA GLN A 249 19.64 -24.60 19.02
C GLN A 249 18.94 -23.44 18.30
N ALA A 250 19.63 -22.76 17.37
CA ALA A 250 19.03 -21.68 16.59
C ALA A 250 17.88 -22.20 15.71
N THR A 251 18.04 -23.40 15.12
CA THR A 251 17.02 -24.03 14.28
C THR A 251 15.80 -24.42 15.10
N GLU A 252 15.98 -25.02 16.28
CA GLU A 252 14.87 -25.36 17.20
C GLU A 252 14.12 -24.11 17.66
N HIS A 253 14.85 -23.08 18.12
CA HIS A 253 14.26 -21.82 18.53
C HIS A 253 13.48 -21.14 17.40
N ALA A 254 14.05 -21.11 16.19
CA ALA A 254 13.37 -20.54 15.04
C ALA A 254 12.10 -21.30 14.67
N THR A 255 12.10 -22.63 14.73
CA THR A 255 10.91 -23.46 14.52
C THR A 255 9.78 -23.07 15.48
N ILE A 256 10.07 -22.94 16.78
CA ILE A 256 9.10 -22.53 17.79
C ILE A 256 8.53 -21.13 17.48
N VAL A 257 9.39 -20.15 17.21
CA VAL A 257 8.97 -18.78 16.90
C VAL A 257 8.14 -18.73 15.62
N MET A 258 8.53 -19.48 14.59
CA MET A 258 7.78 -19.55 13.33
C MET A 258 6.40 -20.18 13.50
N GLN A 259 6.29 -21.25 14.28
CA GLN A 259 5.00 -21.86 14.62
C GLN A 259 4.10 -20.89 15.39
N GLU A 260 4.64 -20.14 16.37
CA GLU A 260 3.90 -19.11 17.11
C GLU A 260 3.41 -17.98 16.18
N VAL A 261 4.26 -17.49 15.29
CA VAL A 261 3.89 -16.47 14.29
C VAL A 261 2.78 -16.98 13.39
N ILE A 262 2.85 -18.22 12.91
CA ILE A 262 1.79 -18.82 12.09
C ILE A 262 0.48 -18.97 12.88
N ALA A 263 0.54 -19.42 14.13
CA ALA A 263 -0.65 -19.63 14.96
C ALA A 263 -1.35 -18.32 15.34
N THR A 264 -0.62 -17.22 15.42
CA THR A 264 -1.16 -15.89 15.76
C THR A 264 -1.60 -15.09 14.54
N THR A 265 -1.20 -15.51 13.33
CA THR A 265 -1.60 -14.84 12.10
C THR A 265 -2.96 -15.34 11.64
N ASP A 266 -3.96 -14.45 11.61
CA ASP A 266 -5.28 -14.76 11.08
C ASP A 266 -5.73 -13.70 10.06
N PHE A 267 -5.79 -14.10 8.80
CA PHE A 267 -6.15 -13.21 7.69
C PHE A 267 -7.66 -13.16 7.43
N LEU A 268 -8.41 -14.21 7.77
CA LEU A 268 -9.84 -14.29 7.42
C LEU A 268 -10.68 -13.19 8.10
N PRO A 269 -10.49 -12.86 9.40
CA PRO A 269 -11.16 -11.74 10.03
C PRO A 269 -10.81 -10.41 9.38
N LEU A 270 -9.55 -10.21 8.97
CA LEU A 270 -9.13 -8.99 8.28
C LEU A 270 -9.85 -8.87 6.92
N LEU A 271 -9.89 -9.94 6.15
CA LEU A 271 -10.60 -9.96 4.87
C LEU A 271 -12.10 -9.70 5.06
N HIS A 272 -12.70 -10.21 6.13
CA HIS A 272 -14.08 -9.91 6.50
C HIS A 272 -14.29 -8.42 6.80
N GLU A 273 -13.41 -7.78 7.58
CA GLU A 273 -13.47 -6.33 7.87
C GLU A 273 -13.42 -5.48 6.59
N LEU A 274 -12.54 -5.85 5.64
CA LEU A 274 -12.46 -5.18 4.33
C LEU A 274 -13.79 -5.28 3.57
N ALA A 275 -14.34 -6.50 3.45
CA ALA A 275 -15.60 -6.74 2.74
C ALA A 275 -16.79 -6.06 3.42
N ALA A 276 -16.83 -6.05 4.76
CA ALA A 276 -17.89 -5.41 5.54
C ALA A 276 -17.89 -3.88 5.36
N ALA A 277 -16.71 -3.25 5.36
CA ALA A 277 -16.56 -1.82 5.11
C ALA A 277 -17.05 -1.44 3.69
N GLN A 278 -16.65 -2.23 2.69
CA GLN A 278 -17.08 -2.04 1.31
C GLN A 278 -18.59 -2.23 1.14
N TYR A 279 -19.15 -3.31 1.71
CA TYR A 279 -20.57 -3.59 1.69
C TYR A 279 -21.39 -2.43 2.30
N SER A 280 -20.96 -1.94 3.47
CA SER A 280 -21.62 -0.82 4.15
C SER A 280 -21.68 0.42 3.27
N TYR A 281 -20.58 0.78 2.60
CA TYR A 281 -20.56 1.91 1.66
C TYR A 281 -21.47 1.67 0.45
N HIS A 282 -21.33 0.54 -0.23
CA HIS A 282 -22.12 0.26 -1.43
C HIS A 282 -23.62 0.23 -1.14
N GLN A 283 -24.04 -0.36 -0.01
CA GLN A 283 -25.42 -0.37 0.42
C GLN A 283 -25.95 1.05 0.71
N ASN A 284 -25.18 1.85 1.46
CA ASN A 284 -25.56 3.23 1.75
C ASN A 284 -25.65 4.08 0.47
N ALA A 285 -24.68 3.96 -0.43
CA ALA A 285 -24.66 4.70 -1.69
C ALA A 285 -25.86 4.35 -2.58
N ALA A 286 -26.16 3.05 -2.71
CA ALA A 286 -27.32 2.57 -3.47
C ALA A 286 -28.63 3.11 -2.90
N GLN A 287 -28.83 3.02 -1.58
CA GLN A 287 -30.04 3.53 -0.93
C GLN A 287 -30.25 5.03 -1.19
N ARG A 288 -29.19 5.84 -1.09
CA ARG A 288 -29.29 7.30 -1.32
C ARG A 288 -29.63 7.63 -2.77
N MET A 289 -29.06 6.90 -3.73
CA MET A 289 -29.40 7.09 -5.14
C MET A 289 -30.80 6.61 -5.48
N GLU A 290 -31.24 5.50 -4.91
CA GLU A 290 -32.62 5.02 -5.07
C GLU A 290 -33.63 6.04 -4.53
N GLU A 291 -33.37 6.62 -3.35
CA GLU A 291 -34.18 7.70 -2.77
C GLU A 291 -34.21 8.94 -3.68
N PHE A 292 -33.11 9.29 -4.35
CA PHE A 292 -33.07 10.41 -5.28
C PHE A 292 -33.87 10.14 -6.57
N LEU A 293 -33.67 8.96 -7.17
CA LEU A 293 -34.34 8.54 -8.41
C LEU A 293 -35.86 8.47 -8.23
N ALA A 294 -36.34 7.82 -7.18
CA ALA A 294 -37.77 7.69 -6.91
C ALA A 294 -38.51 9.03 -6.73
N ASN A 295 -37.77 10.12 -6.49
CA ASN A 295 -38.30 11.47 -6.36
C ASN A 295 -37.99 12.36 -7.57
N PHE A 296 -37.40 11.84 -8.64
CA PHE A 296 -37.00 12.56 -9.86
C PHE A 296 -38.24 12.93 -10.71
N PRO A 297 -38.27 14.09 -11.40
CA PRO A 297 -39.47 14.48 -12.14
C PRO A 297 -39.60 13.66 -13.42
N GLY A 298 -40.79 13.10 -13.69
CA GLY A 298 -41.12 12.42 -14.95
C GLY A 298 -41.26 10.89 -14.90
N GLU A 299 -41.20 10.26 -13.73
CA GLU A 299 -41.23 8.78 -13.59
C GLU A 299 -42.64 8.13 -13.63
N GLU A 300 -43.62 8.67 -14.35
CA GLU A 300 -44.90 7.95 -14.54
C GLU A 300 -44.89 6.94 -15.71
N GLU A 301 -43.91 6.99 -16.65
CA GLU A 301 -44.00 6.16 -17.88
C GLU A 301 -42.90 5.11 -18.14
N GLU A 302 -41.76 5.07 -17.46
CA GLU A 302 -40.77 4.00 -17.71
C GLU A 302 -39.92 3.73 -16.47
N ARG A 303 -40.49 2.97 -15.53
CA ARG A 303 -39.73 2.42 -14.40
C ARG A 303 -38.72 1.43 -14.95
N ILE A 304 -37.43 1.78 -14.95
CA ILE A 304 -36.36 0.81 -15.18
C ILE A 304 -36.33 -0.08 -13.94
N ASP A 305 -37.04 -1.21 -13.99
CA ASP A 305 -36.94 -2.27 -12.99
C ASP A 305 -35.50 -2.80 -13.03
N PHE A 306 -34.66 -2.32 -12.13
CA PHE A 306 -33.45 -3.03 -11.77
C PHE A 306 -33.90 -4.34 -11.10
N PRO A 307 -33.52 -5.52 -11.63
CA PRO A 307 -33.92 -6.77 -11.02
C PRO A 307 -33.44 -6.78 -9.56
N ALA A 308 -34.39 -6.84 -8.63
CA ALA A 308 -34.10 -7.00 -7.22
C ALA A 308 -33.15 -8.20 -7.08
N GLN A 309 -31.95 -7.96 -6.54
CA GLN A 309 -31.07 -9.05 -6.18
C GLN A 309 -31.80 -9.87 -5.12
N THR A 310 -32.34 -11.02 -5.54
CA THR A 310 -32.89 -12.01 -4.64
C THR A 310 -31.80 -12.38 -3.63
N GLN A 311 -31.98 -11.96 -2.38
CA GLN A 311 -31.25 -12.51 -1.26
C GLN A 311 -31.66 -13.99 -1.16
N THR A 312 -30.92 -14.87 -1.82
CA THR A 312 -31.02 -16.31 -1.56
C THR A 312 -30.42 -16.58 -0.18
N PRO A 313 -31.15 -17.22 0.75
CA PRO A 313 -30.55 -17.72 1.98
C PRO A 313 -29.51 -18.76 1.62
N ALA A 314 -28.30 -18.64 2.18
CA ALA A 314 -27.23 -19.61 2.00
C ALA A 314 -27.71 -21.02 2.42
N GLN A 315 -27.95 -21.89 1.44
CA GLN A 315 -28.09 -23.32 1.67
C GLN A 315 -26.72 -23.97 1.49
N ASN A 316 -26.23 -24.56 2.58
CA ASN A 316 -25.13 -25.51 2.60
C ASN A 316 -25.29 -26.58 1.51
N GLY A 317 -24.29 -26.75 0.67
CA GLY A 317 -24.23 -27.85 -0.27
C GLY A 317 -22.94 -27.86 -1.07
N ASN A 318 -22.07 -28.83 -0.80
CA ASN A 318 -20.88 -29.17 -1.58
C ASN A 318 -21.14 -29.11 -3.09
N ALA A 319 -20.36 -28.28 -3.80
CA ALA A 319 -20.22 -28.36 -5.24
C ALA A 319 -18.73 -28.24 -5.60
N ALA A 320 -18.25 -29.23 -6.34
CA ALA A 320 -16.86 -29.39 -6.77
C ALA A 320 -16.40 -28.23 -7.69
N LEU A 321 -15.12 -27.87 -7.56
CA LEU A 321 -14.44 -26.86 -8.38
C LEU A 321 -14.34 -27.32 -9.84
N PRO A 322 -14.62 -26.46 -10.84
CA PRO A 322 -14.15 -26.70 -12.20
C PRO A 322 -12.70 -26.22 -12.32
N GLU A 323 -11.87 -27.06 -12.94
CA GLU A 323 -10.47 -26.81 -13.27
C GLU A 323 -10.33 -25.67 -14.31
N GLY A 324 -9.30 -24.84 -14.11
CA GLY A 324 -8.59 -24.16 -15.20
C GLY A 324 -9.20 -22.87 -15.73
N VAL A 325 -8.81 -21.73 -15.14
CA VAL A 325 -8.77 -20.45 -15.87
C VAL A 325 -7.33 -19.94 -15.80
N GLY A 326 -6.57 -20.23 -16.85
CA GLY A 326 -5.27 -19.63 -17.11
C GLY A 326 -5.45 -18.16 -17.50
N ILE A 327 -4.81 -17.27 -16.76
CA ILE A 327 -4.74 -15.84 -17.07
C ILE A 327 -3.76 -15.67 -18.22
N SER A 328 -4.25 -15.40 -19.43
CA SER A 328 -3.40 -15.06 -20.58
C SER A 328 -3.21 -13.55 -20.64
N LEU A 329 -2.03 -13.07 -20.22
CA LEU A 329 -1.54 -11.72 -20.48
C LEU A 329 -1.09 -11.67 -21.94
N SER A 330 -1.83 -10.95 -22.79
CA SER A 330 -1.41 -10.65 -24.17
C SER A 330 -0.41 -9.49 -24.16
N GLU A 331 0.83 -9.77 -24.54
CA GLU A 331 1.87 -8.79 -24.90
C GLU A 331 1.44 -8.03 -26.17
N GLU A 332 1.40 -6.69 -26.09
CA GLU A 332 1.41 -5.82 -27.26
C GLU A 332 2.81 -5.84 -27.89
N THR A 333 2.93 -6.37 -29.11
CA THR A 333 4.11 -6.18 -29.96
C THR A 333 3.81 -5.17 -31.06
N ASP A 334 4.67 -4.15 -31.05
CA ASP A 334 4.85 -3.01 -31.94
C ASP A 334 4.93 -3.40 -33.44
N ASP A 335 3.96 -2.91 -34.23
CA ASP A 335 3.91 -3.13 -35.68
C ASP A 335 4.45 -1.90 -36.42
N ARG A 336 5.73 -1.95 -36.78
CA ARG A 336 6.36 -0.99 -37.67
C ARG A 336 7.42 -1.66 -38.55
N ALA A 337 7.01 -2.12 -39.73
CA ALA A 337 7.68 -1.91 -41.03
C ALA A 337 7.26 -2.95 -42.08
N GLY A 338 6.92 -2.46 -43.28
CA GLY A 338 7.28 -3.15 -44.51
C GLY A 338 6.13 -3.58 -45.43
N GLU A 339 5.42 -2.62 -46.03
CA GLU A 339 4.74 -2.87 -47.30
C GLU A 339 5.38 -2.04 -48.40
N THR A 340 6.19 -2.71 -49.23
CA THR A 340 6.59 -2.23 -50.54
C THR A 340 6.01 -3.11 -51.63
N ALA A 341 5.36 -2.41 -52.56
CA ALA A 341 5.35 -2.63 -54.01
C ALA A 341 4.33 -3.59 -54.64
N ALA A 342 3.41 -2.95 -55.39
CA ALA A 342 2.85 -3.25 -56.73
C ALA A 342 1.31 -3.19 -56.66
N GLU A 343 0.53 -2.46 -57.48
CA GLU A 343 0.60 -2.09 -58.89
C GLU A 343 -0.07 -0.69 -59.07
N ARG A 344 0.54 0.29 -59.75
CA ARG A 344 0.38 0.65 -61.18
C ARG A 344 -1.04 0.69 -61.77
N SER A 345 -1.35 1.87 -62.34
CA SER A 345 -2.41 2.23 -63.32
C SER A 345 -3.74 2.66 -62.67
N ALA A 346 -4.36 3.80 -63.00
CA ALA A 346 -4.25 4.70 -64.15
C ALA A 346 -4.83 6.09 -63.81
N LEU A 347 -4.32 7.09 -64.55
CA LEU A 347 -4.81 8.46 -64.77
C LEU A 347 -4.65 9.49 -63.64
#